data_AF-M5P9T5-F1
#
_entry.id   AF-M5P9T5-F1
#
_cell.length_a   1.000
_cell.length_b   1.000
_cell.length_c   1.000
_cell.angle_alpha   90.00
_cell.angle_beta   90.00
_cell.angle_gamma   90.00
#
_symmetry.space_group_name_H-M   'P 1'
#
loop_
_entity.id
_entity.type
_entity.pdbx_description
1 polymer ?
#
loop_
_entity_poly.entity_id
_entity_poly.type
_entity_poly.pdbx_seq_one_letter_code
_entity_poly.pdbx_strand_id
1 'polypeptide(L)'
;MLTKLLTKEEAVVIGKVKIDLHRKDREFEATYALDNAEGVKTLLSDYPKFVSRKRLGEYEAAEVLLDLHNAIELANLTDRQREAIRLVYFEDLTQVEAGKRMGIAKQNVEAYISNAARKIADIYYYWAGHGEGYSTGGRING
;
A
#
# COMPACT_ATOMS: atom_id res chain seq x y z
N MET A 1 -68.33 -18.84 -21.36
CA MET A 1 -67.55 -19.20 -20.15
C MET A 1 -66.08 -19.01 -20.48
N LEU A 2 -65.55 -17.80 -20.28
CA LEU A 2 -64.78 -17.38 -19.10
C LEU A 2 -63.55 -18.26 -18.79
N THR A 3 -62.41 -17.79 -19.31
CA THR A 3 -61.15 -17.50 -18.58
C THR A 3 -60.56 -18.57 -17.65
N LYS A 4 -59.37 -19.09 -18.03
CA LYS A 4 -58.10 -18.99 -17.25
C LYS A 4 -56.99 -19.82 -17.90
N LEU A 5 -56.26 -19.22 -18.83
CA LEU A 5 -54.86 -19.55 -19.12
C LEU A 5 -54.05 -18.34 -18.68
N LEU A 6 -53.73 -18.29 -17.39
CA LEU A 6 -52.73 -17.37 -16.85
C LEU A 6 -51.42 -18.16 -16.80
N THR A 7 -50.62 -18.01 -17.85
CA THR A 7 -49.18 -18.26 -17.81
C THR A 7 -48.60 -17.38 -16.70
N LYS A 8 -48.19 -17.98 -15.59
CA LYS A 8 -47.35 -17.28 -14.61
C LYS A 8 -46.01 -17.03 -15.31
N GLU A 9 -45.81 -15.81 -15.79
CA GLU A 9 -44.45 -15.30 -15.97
C GLU A 9 -43.84 -15.22 -14.57
N GLU A 10 -43.05 -16.24 -14.21
CA GLU A 10 -42.19 -16.16 -13.06
C GLU A 10 -41.13 -15.11 -13.36
N ALA A 11 -41.34 -13.91 -12.83
CA ALA A 11 -40.33 -12.87 -12.84
C ALA A 11 -39.09 -13.39 -12.09
N VAL A 12 -38.05 -13.73 -12.84
CA VAL A 12 -36.73 -14.02 -12.28
C VAL A 12 -36.23 -12.72 -11.65
N VAL A 13 -36.32 -12.64 -10.31
CA VAL A 13 -35.69 -11.58 -9.54
C VAL A 13 -34.19 -11.86 -9.55
N ILE A 14 -33.48 -11.31 -10.54
CA ILE A 14 -32.02 -11.22 -10.49
C ILE A 14 -31.71 -10.27 -9.34
N GLY A 15 -31.27 -10.83 -8.21
CA GLY A 15 -30.95 -10.08 -7.00
C GLY A 15 -30.00 -8.92 -7.32
N LYS A 16 -30.44 -7.68 -7.07
CA LYS A 16 -29.58 -6.50 -7.17
C LYS A 16 -28.60 -6.50 -6.00
N VAL A 17 -27.47 -7.20 -6.14
CA VAL A 17 -26.37 -7.09 -5.18
C VAL A 17 -25.71 -5.73 -5.41
N LYS A 18 -25.82 -4.82 -4.44
CA LYS A 18 -25.04 -3.57 -4.43
C LYS A 18 -23.60 -3.92 -4.06
N ILE A 19 -22.80 -4.36 -5.04
CA ILE A 19 -21.36 -4.57 -4.86
C ILE A 19 -20.70 -3.19 -4.83
N ASP A 20 -20.08 -2.86 -3.71
CA ASP A 20 -19.26 -1.66 -3.54
C ASP A 20 -17.85 -1.94 -4.07
N LEU A 21 -17.66 -1.67 -5.36
CA LEU A 21 -16.44 -1.98 -6.09
C LEU A 21 -15.20 -1.26 -5.53
N HIS A 22 -15.38 -0.12 -4.84
CA HIS A 22 -14.30 0.74 -4.36
C HIS A 22 -14.03 0.61 -2.86
N ARG A 23 -14.66 -0.34 -2.17
CA ARG A 23 -14.48 -0.50 -0.72
C ARG A 23 -13.03 -0.79 -0.36
N LYS A 24 -12.39 -1.70 -1.09
CA LYS A 24 -11.00 -2.12 -0.86
C LYS A 24 -10.04 -0.95 -1.04
N ASP A 25 -10.24 -0.11 -2.07
CA ASP A 25 -9.42 1.07 -2.33
C ASP A 25 -9.52 2.04 -1.13
N ARG A 26 -10.73 2.29 -0.64
CA ARG A 26 -10.93 3.18 0.52
C ARG A 26 -10.35 2.59 1.81
N GLU A 27 -10.45 1.28 2.02
CA GLU A 27 -9.85 0.60 3.17
C GLU A 27 -8.32 0.66 3.12
N PHE A 28 -7.74 0.50 1.93
CA PHE A 28 -6.30 0.62 1.71
C PHE A 28 -5.81 2.05 1.99
N GLU A 29 -6.46 3.06 1.40
CA GLU A 29 -6.13 4.47 1.61
C GLU A 29 -6.27 4.86 3.09
N ALA A 30 -7.34 4.41 3.77
CA ALA A 30 -7.53 4.67 5.19
C ALA A 30 -6.47 3.97 6.08
N THR A 31 -5.98 2.81 5.66
CA THR A 31 -4.98 2.03 6.42
C THR A 31 -3.59 2.64 6.26
N TYR A 32 -3.21 3.00 5.04
CA TYR A 32 -1.83 3.32 4.72
C TYR A 32 -1.56 4.80 4.47
N ALA A 33 -2.53 5.65 4.11
CA ALA A 33 -2.31 7.09 3.87
C ALA A 33 -0.91 7.43 3.28
N LEU A 34 -0.65 7.00 2.04
CA LEU A 34 0.72 6.92 1.50
C LEU A 34 1.37 8.26 1.16
N ASP A 35 0.64 9.37 1.33
CA ASP A 35 1.14 10.73 1.16
C ASP A 35 2.03 11.22 2.32
N ASN A 36 2.25 10.38 3.34
CA ASN A 36 3.12 10.67 4.48
C ASN A 36 4.02 9.48 4.88
N ALA A 37 5.06 9.79 5.66
CA ALA A 37 6.10 8.82 6.01
C ALA A 37 5.62 7.67 6.91
N GLU A 38 4.68 7.93 7.83
CA GLU A 38 4.17 6.88 8.73
C GLU A 38 3.33 5.87 7.97
N GLY A 39 2.58 6.35 6.99
CA GLY A 39 1.88 5.53 6.03
C GLY A 39 2.78 4.58 5.25
N VAL A 40 3.85 5.13 4.68
CA VAL A 40 4.88 4.35 3.97
C VAL A 40 5.57 3.33 4.90
N LYS A 41 5.91 3.71 6.14
CA LYS A 41 6.48 2.77 7.12
C LYS A 41 5.52 1.62 7.42
N THR A 42 4.23 1.90 7.51
CA THR A 42 3.19 0.89 7.72
C THR A 42 3.12 -0.07 6.54
N LEU A 43 3.13 0.44 5.31
CA LEU A 43 3.16 -0.38 4.09
C LEU A 43 4.42 -1.25 4.00
N LEU A 44 5.60 -0.67 4.32
CA LEU A 44 6.87 -1.41 4.36
C LEU A 44 6.85 -2.53 5.40
N SER A 45 6.26 -2.29 6.57
CA SER A 45 6.12 -3.30 7.63
C SER A 45 5.20 -4.45 7.19
N ASP A 46 4.17 -4.14 6.42
CA ASP A 46 3.23 -5.11 5.84
C ASP A 46 3.75 -5.78 4.55
N TYR A 47 4.97 -5.49 4.10
CA TYR A 47 5.53 -6.10 2.88
C TYR A 47 5.40 -7.64 2.85
N PRO A 48 5.72 -8.40 3.91
CA PRO A 48 5.55 -9.86 3.92
C PRO A 48 4.10 -10.33 3.72
N LYS A 49 3.12 -9.55 4.19
CA LYS A 49 1.68 -9.81 4.01
C LYS A 49 1.31 -9.72 2.54
N PHE A 50 1.74 -8.68 1.83
CA PHE A 50 1.49 -8.54 0.39
C PHE A 50 2.23 -9.60 -0.44
N VAL A 51 3.47 -9.96 -0.07
CA VAL A 51 4.19 -11.07 -0.71
C VAL A 51 3.42 -12.37 -0.58
N SER A 52 2.86 -12.66 0.59
CA SER A 52 2.05 -13.85 0.84
C SER A 52 0.77 -13.86 0.01
N ARG A 53 0.04 -12.75 -0.02
CA ARG A 53 -1.18 -12.57 -0.83
C ARG A 53 -0.91 -12.74 -2.33
N LYS A 54 0.17 -12.13 -2.84
CA LYS A 54 0.62 -12.33 -4.23
C LYS A 54 0.87 -13.81 -4.54
N ARG A 55 1.51 -14.56 -3.63
CA ARG A 55 1.75 -16.01 -3.81
C ARG A 55 0.46 -16.83 -3.88
N LEU A 56 -0.62 -16.34 -3.27
CA LEU A 56 -1.95 -16.92 -3.35
C LEU A 56 -2.73 -16.48 -4.61
N GLY A 57 -2.13 -15.68 -5.48
CA GLY A 57 -2.73 -15.23 -6.75
C GLY A 57 -3.55 -13.95 -6.63
N GLU A 58 -3.45 -13.20 -5.52
CA GLU A 58 -4.12 -11.91 -5.40
C GLU A 58 -3.38 -10.84 -6.23
N TYR A 59 -3.96 -10.47 -7.37
CA TYR A 59 -3.38 -9.49 -8.30
C TYR A 59 -3.23 -8.11 -7.67
N GLU A 60 -4.19 -7.67 -6.86
CA GLU A 60 -4.12 -6.37 -6.18
C GLU A 60 -2.89 -6.29 -5.24
N ALA A 61 -2.48 -7.42 -4.65
CA ALA A 61 -1.26 -7.45 -3.84
C ALA A 61 0.01 -7.36 -4.69
N ALA A 62 -0.01 -7.86 -5.94
CA ALA A 62 1.10 -7.71 -6.86
C ALA A 62 1.26 -6.25 -7.33
N GLU A 63 0.15 -5.55 -7.58
CA GLU A 63 0.13 -4.12 -7.95
C GLU A 63 0.70 -3.26 -6.83
N VAL A 64 0.26 -3.45 -5.58
CA VAL A 64 0.81 -2.73 -4.42
C VAL A 64 2.33 -2.93 -4.29
N LEU A 65 2.83 -4.14 -4.50
CA LEU A 65 4.27 -4.43 -4.44
C LEU A 65 5.04 -3.78 -5.60
N LEU A 66 4.44 -3.74 -6.80
CA LEU A 66 5.03 -3.09 -7.96
C LEU A 66 5.12 -1.57 -7.75
N ASP A 67 4.06 -0.95 -7.24
CA ASP A 67 4.04 0.48 -6.96
C ASP A 67 5.00 0.87 -5.86
N LEU A 68 5.09 0.07 -4.78
CA LEU A 68 6.09 0.28 -3.73
C LEU A 68 7.52 0.19 -4.27
N HIS A 69 7.80 -0.79 -5.14
CA HIS A 69 9.10 -0.93 -5.77
C HIS A 69 9.44 0.29 -6.64
N ASN A 70 8.51 0.70 -7.50
CA ASN A 70 8.66 1.87 -8.35
C ASN A 70 8.87 3.15 -7.52
N ALA A 71 8.13 3.33 -6.43
CA ALA A 71 8.28 4.47 -5.55
C ALA A 71 9.67 4.51 -4.88
N ILE A 72 10.20 3.37 -4.44
CA ILE A 72 11.55 3.27 -3.88
C ILE A 72 12.64 3.64 -4.90
N GLU A 73 12.49 3.18 -6.15
CA GLU A 73 13.45 3.49 -7.23
C GLU A 73 13.41 4.98 -7.62
N LEU A 74 12.22 5.59 -7.65
CA LEU A 74 12.05 7.00 -8.00
C LEU A 74 12.40 7.97 -6.86
N ALA A 75 12.38 7.52 -5.60
CA ALA A 75 12.56 8.37 -4.41
C ALA A 75 13.98 8.95 -4.24
N ASN A 76 14.92 8.68 -5.14
CA ASN A 76 16.30 9.19 -5.07
C ASN A 76 16.94 8.97 -3.68
N LEU A 77 16.85 7.74 -3.19
CA LEU A 77 17.41 7.33 -1.90
C LEU A 77 18.94 7.25 -1.96
N THR A 78 19.60 7.71 -0.91
CA THR A 78 21.04 7.44 -0.75
C THR A 78 21.27 5.95 -0.50
N ASP A 79 22.48 5.47 -0.75
CA ASP A 79 22.81 4.05 -0.50
C ASP A 79 22.56 3.65 0.95
N ARG A 80 22.83 4.55 1.90
CA ARG A 80 22.59 4.31 3.33
C ARG A 80 21.11 4.28 3.69
N GLN A 81 20.28 5.10 3.03
CA GLN A 81 18.83 5.05 3.16
C GLN A 81 18.27 3.72 2.63
N ARG A 82 18.70 3.33 1.42
CA ARG A 82 18.30 2.05 0.80
C ARG A 82 18.76 0.85 1.62
N GLU A 83 19.99 0.89 2.14
CA GLU A 83 20.53 -0.16 3.00
C GLU A 83 19.71 -0.31 4.30
N ALA A 84 19.36 0.80 4.97
CA ALA A 84 18.55 0.77 6.18
C ALA A 84 17.15 0.17 5.94
N ILE A 85 16.50 0.57 4.84
CA ILE A 85 15.19 0.00 4.44
C ILE A 85 15.30 -1.50 4.19
N ARG A 86 16.28 -1.93 3.38
CA ARG A 86 16.49 -3.36 3.08
C ARG A 86 16.67 -4.18 4.36
N LEU A 87 17.60 -3.76 5.23
CA LEU A 87 17.92 -4.52 6.43
C LEU A 87 16.70 -4.67 7.34
N VAL A 88 15.96 -3.59 7.58
CA VAL A 88 14.85 -3.61 8.55
C VAL A 88 13.58 -4.24 7.97
N TYR A 89 13.18 -3.89 6.75
CA TYR A 89 11.88 -4.30 6.22
C TYR A 89 11.92 -5.52 5.31
N PHE A 90 13.05 -5.81 4.66
CA PHE A 90 13.17 -6.96 3.75
C PHE A 90 13.97 -8.12 4.32
N GLU A 91 14.87 -7.84 5.26
CA GLU A 91 15.67 -8.86 5.96
C GLU A 91 15.25 -9.06 7.42
N ASP A 92 14.21 -8.35 7.87
CA ASP A 92 13.59 -8.50 9.20
C ASP A 92 14.56 -8.28 10.37
N LEU A 93 15.59 -7.44 10.17
CA LEU A 93 16.48 -7.04 11.26
C LEU A 93 15.80 -5.96 12.10
N THR A 94 15.98 -6.04 13.41
CA THR A 94 15.71 -4.90 14.28
C THR A 94 16.64 -3.74 13.90
N GLN A 95 16.22 -2.49 14.16
CA GLN A 95 17.09 -1.33 13.92
C GLN A 95 18.41 -1.39 14.70
N VAL A 96 18.44 -2.11 15.83
CA VAL A 96 19.68 -2.34 16.60
C VAL A 96 20.62 -3.27 15.83
N GLU A 97 20.12 -4.36 15.27
CA GLU A 97 20.90 -5.28 14.43
C GLU A 97 21.33 -4.62 13.13
N ALA A 98 20.44 -3.87 12.48
CA ALA A 98 20.78 -3.08 11.31
C ALA A 98 21.87 -2.05 11.63
N GLY A 99 21.80 -1.37 12.78
CA GLY A 99 22.84 -0.44 13.23
C GLY A 99 24.20 -1.12 13.39
N LYS A 100 24.24 -2.29 14.04
CA LYS A 100 25.46 -3.12 14.13
C LYS A 100 25.98 -3.50 12.75
N ARG A 101 25.11 -3.94 11.84
CA ARG A 101 25.46 -4.34 10.48
C ARG A 101 26.02 -3.18 9.65
N MET A 102 25.44 -1.99 9.82
CA MET A 102 25.80 -0.77 9.13
C MET A 102 26.98 -0.02 9.78
N GLY A 103 27.44 -0.41 10.98
CA GLY A 103 28.49 0.27 11.73
C GLY A 103 28.07 1.64 12.31
N ILE A 104 26.79 1.81 12.65
CA ILE A 104 26.22 3.07 13.16
C ILE A 104 25.29 2.83 14.35
N ALA A 105 24.98 3.90 15.09
CA ALA A 105 24.02 3.82 16.18
C ALA A 105 22.58 3.60 15.67
N LYS A 106 21.74 2.95 16.48
CA LYS A 106 20.32 2.68 16.17
C LYS A 106 19.57 3.96 15.77
N GLN A 107 19.83 5.08 16.44
CA GLN A 107 19.16 6.36 16.13
C GLN A 107 19.44 6.84 14.71
N ASN A 108 20.63 6.55 14.17
CA ASN A 108 20.99 6.92 12.79
C ASN A 108 20.26 6.03 11.78
N VAL A 109 20.01 4.75 12.11
CA VAL A 109 19.16 3.86 11.29
C VAL A 109 17.73 4.41 11.22
N GLU A 110 17.16 4.76 12.37
CA GLU A 110 15.83 5.39 12.43
C GLU A 110 15.76 6.67 11.60
N ALA A 111 16.79 7.53 11.68
CA ALA A 111 16.87 8.74 10.88
C ALA A 111 16.94 8.43 9.37
N TYR A 112 17.70 7.42 8.96
CA TYR A 112 17.75 6.98 7.56
C TYR A 112 16.42 6.44 7.07
N ILE A 113 15.74 5.60 7.86
CA ILE A 113 14.42 5.06 7.54
C ILE A 113 13.38 6.18 7.44
N SER A 114 13.32 7.08 8.42
CA SER A 114 12.38 8.19 8.42
C SER A 114 12.58 9.14 7.22
N ASN A 115 13.84 9.38 6.84
CA ASN A 115 14.13 10.20 5.65
C ASN A 115 13.81 9.46 4.34
N ALA A 116 14.05 8.16 4.27
CA ALA A 116 13.67 7.35 3.12
C ALA A 116 12.14 7.29 2.95
N ALA A 117 11.42 7.02 4.03
CA ALA A 117 9.96 6.96 4.03
C ALA A 117 9.32 8.27 3.59
N ARG A 118 9.87 9.43 4.00
CA ARG A 118 9.41 10.74 3.52
C ARG A 118 9.59 10.91 2.01
N LYS A 119 10.75 10.55 1.48
CA LYS A 119 11.02 10.63 0.03
C LYS A 119 10.13 9.71 -0.79
N ILE A 120 9.87 8.50 -0.28
CA ILE A 120 8.92 7.56 -0.91
C ILE A 120 7.50 8.13 -0.87
N ALA A 121 7.10 8.73 0.26
CA ALA A 121 5.80 9.40 0.38
C ALA A 121 5.65 10.58 -0.59
N ASP A 122 6.74 11.30 -0.90
CA ASP A 122 6.72 12.36 -1.91
C ASP A 122 6.38 11.81 -3.31
N ILE A 123 6.76 10.57 -3.64
CA ILE A 123 6.39 9.91 -4.90
C ILE A 123 4.89 9.56 -4.92
N TYR A 124 4.38 8.97 -3.85
CA TYR A 124 2.94 8.67 -3.75
C TYR A 124 2.09 9.95 -3.76
N TYR A 125 2.55 11.01 -3.10
CA TYR A 125 1.91 12.31 -3.15
C TYR A 125 1.89 12.89 -4.57
N TYR A 126 3.00 12.77 -5.31
CA TYR A 126 3.06 13.16 -6.72
C TYR A 126 2.03 12.36 -7.55
N TRP A 127 2.01 11.04 -7.43
CA TRP A 127 1.04 10.17 -8.12
C TRP A 127 -0.42 10.51 -7.80
N ALA A 128 -0.74 10.78 -6.52
CA ALA A 128 -2.06 11.21 -6.10
C ALA A 128 -2.49 12.52 -6.79
N GLY A 129 -1.57 13.48 -6.91
CA GLY A 129 -1.80 14.73 -7.64
C GLY A 129 -1.96 14.59 -9.16
N HIS A 130 -1.61 13.44 -9.74
CA HIS A 130 -1.68 13.16 -11.18
C HIS A 130 -2.77 12.14 -11.55
N GLY A 131 -3.59 11.71 -10.60
CA GLY A 131 -4.73 10.82 -10.86
C GLY A 131 -4.38 9.34 -10.99
N GLU A 132 -3.23 8.90 -10.46
CA GLU A 132 -2.74 7.51 -10.54
C GLU A 132 -3.35 6.59 -9.46
N GLY A 133 -4.54 6.93 -8.94
CA GLY A 133 -5.29 6.07 -8.02
C GLY A 133 -4.98 6.23 -6.52
N TYR A 134 -4.13 7.19 -6.13
CA TYR A 134 -3.78 7.46 -4.72
C TYR A 134 -4.48 8.72 -4.17
N SER A 135 -4.67 8.79 -2.86
CA SER A 135 -5.30 9.95 -2.20
C SER A 135 -4.31 10.83 -1.44
N THR A 136 -4.67 12.11 -1.30
CA THR A 136 -3.99 13.07 -0.43
C THR A 136 -4.86 13.37 0.79
N GLY A 137 -4.26 13.60 1.96
CA GLY A 137 -4.97 14.00 3.18
C GLY A 137 -4.32 13.54 4.49
N GLY A 138 -3.30 12.68 4.45
CA GLY A 138 -2.52 12.28 5.62
C GLY A 138 -1.30 13.17 5.87
N ARG A 139 -0.88 13.97 4.88
CA ARG A 139 0.24 14.91 5.02
C ARG A 139 -0.18 16.16 5.80
N ILE A 140 0.27 16.27 7.04
CA ILE A 140 -0.02 17.40 7.94
C ILE A 140 0.78 18.69 7.64
N ASN A 141 1.83 18.63 6.81
CA ASN A 141 2.56 19.81 6.33
C ASN A 141 3.07 19.55 4.90
N GLY A 142 2.54 20.31 3.93
CA GLY A 142 3.10 20.42 2.58
C GLY A 142 4.41 21.19 2.58
#